data_AF-A0A2C6CZC9-F1
#
_entry.id   AF-A0A2C6CZC9-F1
#
_cell.length_a   1.000
_cell.length_b   1.000
_cell.length_c   1.000
_cell.angle_alpha   90.00
_cell.angle_beta   90.00
_cell.angle_gamma   90.00
#
_symmetry.space_group_name_H-M   'P 1'
#
loop_
_entity.id
_entity.type
_entity.pdbx_description
1 polymer ?
#
loop_
_entity_poly.entity_id
_entity_poly.type
_entity_poly.pdbx_seq_one_letter_code
_entity_poly.pdbx_strand_id
1 'polypeptide(L)'
;MHSAWPCYQKQLFKSEKMRKHNHKSLRIYQEGIEITVKIYQFAECFPDKERYGLWSQMTRSASSIPNNISEGSARTNRSFKSYLRIALGSAYELDTQLTLCSRLGYGNKAEIEELQTEVQKEQKMILKFIDSLPSDKGVSLPITIVLCVLSSMIGLLLF
;
A
#
# COMPACT_ATOMS: atom_id res chain seq x y z
N MET A 1 -22.96 -8.24 -39.80
CA MET A 1 -22.41 -8.81 -38.55
C MET A 1 -21.88 -7.68 -37.65
N HIS A 2 -22.76 -6.84 -37.09
CA HIS A 2 -22.41 -5.59 -36.39
C HIS A 2 -23.09 -5.47 -35.01
N SER A 3 -22.78 -6.32 -34.04
CA SER A 3 -23.41 -6.17 -32.70
C SER A 3 -22.55 -6.53 -31.49
N ALA A 4 -21.33 -7.05 -31.67
CA ALA A 4 -20.48 -7.43 -30.53
C ALA A 4 -19.62 -6.28 -29.97
N TRP A 5 -19.31 -5.26 -30.79
CA TRP A 5 -18.38 -4.18 -30.42
C TRP A 5 -18.84 -3.34 -29.20
N PRO A 6 -20.11 -2.91 -29.07
CA PRO A 6 -20.55 -2.12 -27.92
C PRO A 6 -20.59 -2.91 -26.62
N CYS A 7 -20.88 -4.22 -26.67
CA CYS A 7 -20.95 -5.08 -25.49
C CYS A 7 -19.56 -5.32 -24.88
N TYR A 8 -18.57 -5.56 -25.73
CA TYR A 8 -17.18 -5.78 -25.33
C TYR A 8 -16.52 -4.51 -24.75
N GLN A 9 -16.71 -3.34 -25.38
CA GLN A 9 -16.26 -2.06 -24.80
C GLN A 9 -16.86 -1.82 -23.41
N LYS A 10 -18.14 -2.18 -23.22
CA LYS A 10 -18.83 -2.06 -21.93
C LYS A 10 -18.28 -3.03 -20.88
N GLN A 11 -17.74 -4.18 -21.29
CA GLN A 11 -17.13 -5.18 -20.42
C GLN A 11 -15.69 -4.82 -20.03
N LEU A 12 -14.91 -4.24 -20.96
CA LEU A 12 -13.62 -3.61 -20.67
C LEU A 12 -13.77 -2.42 -19.71
N PHE A 13 -14.70 -1.50 -19.98
CA PHE A 13 -14.99 -0.37 -19.07
C PHE A 13 -15.51 -0.81 -17.70
N LYS A 14 -16.27 -1.92 -17.62
CA LYS A 14 -16.72 -2.47 -16.32
C LYS A 14 -15.58 -3.05 -15.49
N SER A 15 -14.54 -3.58 -16.13
CA SER A 15 -13.36 -4.13 -15.44
C SER A 15 -12.51 -3.05 -14.76
N GLU A 16 -12.65 -1.80 -15.19
CA GLU A 16 -11.87 -0.65 -14.72
C GLU A 16 -12.66 0.24 -13.73
N LYS A 17 -13.73 -0.29 -13.12
CA LYS A 17 -14.49 0.45 -12.11
C LYS A 17 -13.64 0.59 -10.84
N MET A 18 -12.91 1.70 -10.76
CA MET A 18 -12.10 2.16 -9.63
C MET A 18 -12.91 2.07 -8.33
N ARG A 19 -12.63 1.07 -7.49
CA ARG A 19 -13.11 1.01 -6.11
C ARG A 19 -12.24 1.93 -5.27
N LYS A 20 -12.69 3.17 -5.07
CA LYS A 20 -12.06 4.09 -4.11
C LYS A 20 -12.35 3.59 -2.70
N HIS A 21 -11.33 3.13 -1.99
CA HIS A 21 -11.44 2.85 -0.56
C HIS A 21 -11.39 4.18 0.20
N ASN A 22 -12.33 4.42 1.11
CA ASN A 22 -12.18 5.55 2.03
C ASN A 22 -11.10 5.20 3.06
N HIS A 23 -9.86 5.66 2.86
CA HIS A 23 -8.74 5.33 3.76
C HIS A 23 -9.05 5.59 5.23
N LYS A 24 -9.82 6.63 5.56
CA LYS A 24 -10.19 6.94 6.96
C LYS A 24 -11.02 5.84 7.64
N SER A 25 -11.65 4.97 6.86
CA SER A 25 -12.39 3.80 7.35
C SER A 25 -11.55 2.52 7.45
N LEU A 26 -10.32 2.52 6.91
CA LEU A 26 -9.43 1.37 6.97
C LEU A 26 -8.78 1.31 8.36
N ARG A 27 -8.88 0.15 9.02
CA ARG A 27 -8.27 -0.03 10.33
C ARG A 27 -6.75 0.15 10.31
N ILE A 28 -6.08 -0.37 9.26
CA ILE A 28 -4.63 -0.19 9.04
C ILE A 28 -4.23 1.30 8.94
N TYR A 29 -5.10 2.15 8.38
CA TYR A 29 -4.83 3.59 8.33
C TYR A 29 -4.94 4.20 9.73
N GLN A 30 -5.99 3.86 10.49
CA GLN A 30 -6.22 4.40 11.83
C GLN A 30 -5.08 4.01 12.79
N GLU A 31 -4.70 2.73 12.82
CA GLU A 31 -3.61 2.24 13.66
C GLU A 31 -2.26 2.85 13.23
N GLY A 32 -2.01 3.00 11.92
CA GLY A 32 -0.83 3.71 11.43
C GLY A 32 -0.73 5.17 11.88
N ILE A 33 -1.87 5.88 12.02
CA ILE A 33 -1.91 7.24 12.59
C ILE A 33 -1.55 7.22 14.08
N GLU A 34 -2.12 6.30 14.86
CA GLU A 34 -1.82 6.18 16.29
C GLU A 34 -0.34 5.86 16.53
N ILE A 35 0.21 4.91 15.76
CA ILE A 35 1.66 4.60 15.77
C ILE A 35 2.48 5.85 15.45
N THR A 36 2.08 6.61 14.43
CA THR A 36 2.79 7.85 14.06
C THR A 36 2.83 8.82 15.23
N VAL A 37 1.69 9.11 15.87
CA VAL A 37 1.61 10.03 17.00
C VAL A 37 2.51 9.56 18.14
N LYS A 38 2.45 8.28 18.50
CA LYS A 38 3.27 7.71 19.58
C LYS A 38 4.76 7.77 19.27
N ILE A 39 5.18 7.52 18.03
CA ILE A 39 6.60 7.63 17.64
C ILE A 39 7.09 9.07 17.73
N TYR A 40 6.29 10.05 17.33
CA TYR A 40 6.64 11.46 17.51
C TYR A 40 6.84 11.79 18.99
N GLN A 41 5.91 11.35 19.85
CA GLN A 41 6.01 11.56 21.31
C GLN A 41 7.22 10.85 21.92
N PHE A 42 7.45 9.59 21.56
CA PHE A 42 8.59 8.80 22.02
C PHE A 42 9.92 9.44 21.61
N ALA A 43 10.03 9.91 20.37
CA ALA A 43 11.29 10.46 19.85
C ALA A 43 11.70 11.77 20.52
N GLU A 44 10.80 12.48 21.22
CA GLU A 44 11.15 13.67 22.00
C GLU A 44 12.13 13.38 23.15
N CYS A 45 12.31 12.12 23.57
CA CYS A 45 13.29 11.76 24.59
C CYS A 45 14.73 11.66 24.05
N PHE A 46 14.95 11.82 22.74
CA PHE A 46 16.26 11.59 22.13
C PHE A 46 17.23 12.76 22.38
N PRO A 47 18.54 12.50 22.47
CA PRO A 47 19.53 13.56 22.52
C PRO A 47 19.50 14.44 21.26
N ASP A 48 19.78 15.74 21.38
CA ASP A 48 19.74 16.69 20.25
C ASP A 48 20.57 16.26 19.03
N LYS A 49 21.70 15.56 19.26
CA LYS A 49 22.56 15.03 18.18
C LYS A 49 21.85 14.03 17.27
N GLU A 50 20.78 13.38 17.75
CA GLU A 50 19.98 12.42 16.98
C GLU A 50 18.83 13.05 16.21
N ARG A 51 18.66 14.39 16.30
CA ARG A 51 17.59 15.11 15.60
C ARG A 51 17.57 14.83 14.09
N TYR A 52 18.74 14.80 13.46
CA TYR A 52 18.89 14.44 12.04
C TYR A 52 19.22 12.96 11.82
N GLY A 53 19.48 12.22 12.91
CA GLY A 53 19.73 10.79 12.93
C GLY A 53 18.43 10.01 13.13
N LEU A 54 18.35 9.27 14.25
CA LEU A 54 17.22 8.37 14.53
C LEU A 54 15.87 9.08 14.64
N TRP A 55 15.82 10.28 15.20
CA TRP A 55 14.56 11.04 15.31
C TRP A 55 13.93 11.24 13.92
N SER A 56 14.73 11.71 12.97
CA SER A 56 14.25 12.01 11.62
C SER A 56 13.91 10.75 10.83
N GLN A 57 14.64 9.66 11.03
CA GLN A 57 14.40 8.40 10.35
C GLN A 57 13.10 7.76 10.86
N MET A 58 12.92 7.69 12.18
CA MET A 58 11.74 7.09 12.81
C MET A 58 10.45 7.85 12.49
N THR A 59 10.46 9.17 12.59
CA THR A 59 9.27 9.99 12.28
C THR A 59 8.87 9.88 10.80
N ARG A 60 9.84 9.77 9.88
CA ARG A 60 9.57 9.49 8.46
C ARG A 60 9.05 8.08 8.23
N SER A 61 9.67 7.05 8.81
CA SER A 61 9.21 5.67 8.67
C SER A 61 7.80 5.50 9.23
N ALA A 62 7.51 6.08 10.40
CA ALA A 62 6.18 6.02 11.01
C ALA A 62 5.12 6.73 10.16
N SER A 63 5.33 8.01 9.78
CA SER A 63 4.35 8.76 8.98
C SER A 63 4.16 8.20 7.56
N SER A 64 5.18 7.53 7.00
CA SER A 64 5.10 6.85 5.71
C SER A 64 4.03 5.75 5.67
N ILE A 65 3.75 5.08 6.81
CA ILE A 65 2.76 4.00 6.91
C ILE A 65 1.36 4.50 6.52
N PRO A 66 0.72 5.45 7.24
CA PRO A 66 -0.60 5.94 6.88
C PRO A 66 -0.60 6.75 5.57
N ASN A 67 0.50 7.43 5.23
CA ASN A 67 0.61 8.18 3.97
C ASN A 67 0.46 7.26 2.75
N ASN A 68 1.20 6.16 2.70
CA ASN A 68 1.12 5.20 1.60
C ASN A 68 -0.24 4.49 1.56
N ILE A 69 -0.83 4.15 2.72
CA ILE A 69 -2.18 3.58 2.76
C ILE A 69 -3.21 4.55 2.17
N SER A 70 -3.14 5.83 2.55
CA SER A 70 -4.03 6.89 2.05
C SER A 70 -3.87 7.09 0.55
N GLU A 71 -2.64 7.25 0.08
CA GLU A 71 -2.34 7.50 -1.34
C GLU A 71 -2.77 6.31 -2.21
N GLY A 72 -2.50 5.08 -1.76
CA GLY A 72 -2.87 3.87 -2.48
C GLY A 72 -4.38 3.62 -2.52
N SER A 73 -5.14 4.05 -1.51
CA SER A 73 -6.59 3.78 -1.37
C SER A 73 -7.45 4.32 -2.53
N ALA A 74 -6.93 5.30 -3.26
CA ALA A 74 -7.58 5.92 -4.41
C ALA A 74 -7.17 5.28 -5.76
N ARG A 75 -6.40 4.19 -5.75
CA ARG A 75 -5.86 3.51 -6.95
C ARG A 75 -6.56 2.17 -7.23
N THR A 76 -6.17 1.51 -8.31
CA THR A 76 -6.58 0.13 -8.61
C THR A 76 -6.07 -0.85 -7.54
N ASN A 77 -6.66 -2.04 -7.43
CA ASN A 77 -6.21 -3.05 -6.46
C ASN A 77 -4.72 -3.40 -6.63
N ARG A 78 -4.26 -3.56 -7.88
CA ARG A 78 -2.85 -3.81 -8.18
C ARG A 78 -1.94 -2.70 -7.67
N SER A 79 -2.25 -1.44 -8.00
CA SER A 79 -1.45 -0.31 -7.54
C SER A 79 -1.54 -0.15 -6.01
N PHE A 80 -2.73 -0.32 -5.42
CA PHE A 80 -2.90 -0.23 -3.98
C PHE A 80 -2.06 -1.28 -3.25
N LYS A 81 -1.99 -2.52 -3.74
CA LYS A 81 -1.07 -3.54 -3.21
C LYS A 81 0.40 -3.08 -3.22
N SER A 82 0.85 -2.33 -4.22
CA SER A 82 2.21 -1.79 -4.25
C SER A 82 2.42 -0.75 -3.15
N TYR A 83 1.49 0.20 -2.99
CA TYR A 83 1.53 1.18 -1.90
C TYR A 83 1.49 0.53 -0.51
N LEU A 84 0.66 -0.50 -0.33
CA LEU A 84 0.61 -1.26 0.93
C LEU A 84 1.93 -1.99 1.23
N ARG A 85 2.66 -2.47 0.21
CA ARG A 85 4.00 -3.04 0.40
C ARG A 85 5.03 -1.99 0.82
N ILE A 86 4.90 -0.76 0.33
CA ILE A 86 5.75 0.36 0.78
C ILE A 86 5.42 0.66 2.25
N ALA A 87 4.14 0.76 2.62
CA ALA A 87 3.73 0.94 4.01
C ALA A 87 4.26 -0.18 4.92
N LEU A 88 4.17 -1.44 4.48
CA LEU A 88 4.71 -2.59 5.20
C LEU A 88 6.24 -2.49 5.36
N GLY A 89 6.96 -2.08 4.32
CA GLY A 89 8.40 -1.84 4.38
C GLY A 89 8.76 -0.77 5.42
N SER A 90 8.04 0.35 5.43
CA SER A 90 8.21 1.40 6.45
C SER A 90 7.94 0.91 7.87
N ALA A 91 6.96 0.00 8.06
CA ALA A 91 6.70 -0.61 9.36
C ALA A 91 7.82 -1.56 9.82
N TYR A 92 8.47 -2.30 8.92
CA TYR A 92 9.65 -3.11 9.26
C TYR A 92 10.88 -2.26 9.60
N GLU A 93 11.06 -1.15 8.87
CA GLU A 93 12.13 -0.19 9.14
C GLU A 93 11.96 0.42 10.55
N LEU A 94 10.73 0.82 10.89
CA LEU A 94 10.42 1.37 12.21
C LEU A 94 10.68 0.38 13.35
N ASP A 95 10.30 -0.89 13.21
CA ASP A 95 10.58 -1.93 14.21
C ASP A 95 12.09 -2.15 14.40
N THR A 96 12.85 -2.06 13.30
CA THR A 96 14.32 -2.12 13.35
C THR A 96 14.89 -0.93 14.11
N GLN A 97 14.39 0.27 13.86
CA GLN A 97 14.82 1.49 14.55
C GLN A 97 14.45 1.47 16.05
N LEU A 98 13.29 0.93 16.43
CA LEU A 98 12.93 0.69 17.83
C LEU A 98 13.91 -0.28 18.52
N THR A 99 14.32 -1.34 17.81
CA THR A 99 15.36 -2.25 18.29
C THR A 99 16.69 -1.52 18.51
N LEU A 100 17.07 -0.61 17.61
CA LEU A 100 18.28 0.23 17.77
C LEU A 100 18.16 1.14 19.00
N CYS A 101 17.00 1.78 19.21
CA CYS A 101 16.76 2.63 20.39
C CYS A 101 16.99 1.85 21.69
N SER A 102 16.47 0.62 21.77
CA SER A 102 16.68 -0.26 22.93
C SER A 102 18.17 -0.55 23.17
N ARG A 103 18.94 -0.79 22.10
CA ARG A 103 20.40 -1.10 22.18
C ARG A 103 21.24 0.11 22.52
N LEU A 104 20.84 1.30 22.08
CA LEU A 104 21.53 2.56 22.33
C LEU A 104 21.13 3.21 23.66
N GLY A 105 20.10 2.66 24.34
CA GLY A 105 19.57 3.21 25.59
C GLY A 105 18.77 4.50 25.38
N TYR A 106 18.11 4.64 24.23
CA TYR A 106 17.26 5.78 23.92
C TYR A 106 15.81 5.46 24.25
N GLY A 107 15.31 6.04 25.35
CA GLY A 107 13.93 5.86 25.82
C GLY A 107 13.74 4.71 26.81
N ASN A 108 12.50 4.56 27.29
CA ASN A 108 12.13 3.54 28.25
C ASN A 108 11.96 2.16 27.57
N LYS A 109 12.56 1.10 28.13
CA LYS A 109 12.51 -0.25 27.54
C LYS A 109 11.09 -0.82 27.43
N ALA A 110 10.25 -0.60 28.44
CA ALA A 110 8.87 -1.10 28.43
C ALA A 110 8.02 -0.37 27.36
N GLU A 111 8.21 0.93 27.21
CA GLU A 111 7.56 1.72 26.16
C GLU A 111 8.01 1.26 24.76
N ILE A 112 9.30 0.99 24.57
CA ILE A 112 9.82 0.43 23.31
C ILE A 112 9.16 -0.93 23.03
N GLU A 113 9.09 -1.83 24.00
CA GLU A 113 8.47 -3.15 23.83
C GLU A 113 6.97 -3.05 23.46
N GLU A 114 6.25 -2.10 24.05
CA GLU A 114 4.86 -1.80 23.69
C GLU A 114 4.75 -1.30 22.24
N LEU A 115 5.55 -0.30 21.85
CA LEU A 115 5.59 0.23 20.49
C LEU A 115 5.93 -0.84 19.46
N GLN A 116 6.91 -1.70 19.75
CA GLN A 116 7.25 -2.81 18.86
C GLN A 116 6.09 -3.78 18.68
N THR A 117 5.36 -4.09 19.76
CA THR A 117 4.18 -4.95 19.69
C THR A 117 3.09 -4.35 18.79
N GLU A 118 2.87 -3.03 18.88
CA GLU A 118 1.92 -2.31 18.01
C GLU A 118 2.35 -2.30 16.54
N VAL A 119 3.62 -2.01 16.28
CA VAL A 119 4.18 -2.01 14.92
C VAL A 119 4.10 -3.42 14.30
N GLN A 120 4.41 -4.47 15.04
CA GLN A 120 4.31 -5.85 14.57
C GLN A 120 2.85 -6.27 14.33
N LYS A 121 1.91 -5.79 15.14
CA LYS A 121 0.47 -5.97 14.89
C LYS A 121 0.08 -5.28 13.58
N GLU A 122 0.54 -4.06 13.34
CA GLU A 122 0.25 -3.31 12.11
C GLU A 122 0.83 -3.99 10.87
N GLN A 123 2.08 -4.49 10.93
CA GLN A 123 2.69 -5.31 9.86
C GLN A 123 1.79 -6.49 9.47
N LYS A 124 1.29 -7.24 10.47
CA LYS A 124 0.38 -8.38 10.26
C LYS A 124 -0.95 -7.94 9.65
N MET A 125 -1.48 -6.80 10.07
CA MET A 125 -2.75 -6.26 9.55
C MET A 125 -2.61 -5.81 8.10
N ILE A 126 -1.54 -5.10 7.76
CA ILE A 126 -1.23 -4.70 6.38
C ILE A 126 -1.07 -5.94 5.49
N LEU A 127 -0.31 -6.94 5.93
CA LEU A 127 -0.10 -8.18 5.17
C LEU A 127 -1.42 -8.90 4.89
N LYS A 128 -2.24 -9.12 5.93
CA LYS A 128 -3.58 -9.72 5.78
C LYS A 128 -4.47 -8.91 4.84
N PHE A 129 -4.38 -7.58 4.89
CA PHE A 129 -5.16 -6.71 4.02
C PHE A 129 -4.70 -6.82 2.55
N ILE A 130 -3.39 -6.87 2.29
CA ILE A 130 -2.83 -7.13 0.95
C ILE A 130 -3.37 -8.44 0.38
N ASP A 131 -3.38 -9.51 1.18
CA ASP A 131 -3.86 -10.83 0.78
C ASP A 131 -5.37 -10.86 0.51
N SER A 132 -6.14 -10.03 1.23
CA SER A 132 -7.59 -9.90 1.04
C SER A 132 -7.99 -9.16 -0.24
N LEU A 133 -7.09 -8.36 -0.82
CA LEU A 133 -7.38 -7.59 -2.03
C LEU A 133 -7.40 -8.52 -3.27
N PRO A 134 -8.37 -8.36 -4.20
CA PRO A 134 -8.43 -9.16 -5.42
C PRO A 134 -7.15 -9.05 -6.25
N SER A 135 -6.74 -10.14 -6.89
CA SER A 135 -5.76 -10.09 -7.98
C SER A 135 -6.44 -9.62 -9.26
N ASP A 136 -5.83 -8.66 -9.95
CA ASP A 136 -6.26 -8.33 -11.31
C ASP A 136 -6.01 -9.55 -12.20
N LYS A 137 -7.07 -10.25 -12.59
CA LYS A 137 -6.98 -11.23 -13.67
C LYS A 137 -6.57 -10.44 -14.90
N GLY A 138 -5.37 -10.69 -15.43
CA GLY A 138 -5.01 -10.22 -16.76
C GLY A 138 -6.13 -10.64 -17.70
N VAL A 139 -6.66 -9.71 -18.48
CA VAL A 139 -7.71 -10.02 -19.45
C VAL A 139 -7.08 -10.95 -20.49
N SER A 140 -7.24 -12.27 -20.31
CA SER A 140 -6.97 -13.24 -21.36
C SER A 140 -8.04 -13.04 -22.40
N LEU A 141 -7.72 -12.29 -23.44
CA LEU A 141 -8.63 -12.14 -24.57
C LEU A 141 -8.85 -13.53 -25.17
N PRO A 142 -10.11 -13.96 -25.35
CA PRO A 142 -10.40 -15.15 -26.13
C PRO A 142 -9.67 -15.04 -27.47
N ILE A 143 -8.99 -16.10 -27.90
CA ILE A 143 -8.26 -16.14 -29.18
C ILE A 143 -9.16 -15.66 -30.33
N THR A 144 -10.46 -15.91 -30.26
CA THR A 144 -11.48 -15.42 -31.19
C THR A 144 -11.50 -13.89 -31.34
N ILE A 145 -11.28 -13.13 -30.27
CA ILE A 145 -11.21 -11.66 -30.32
C ILE A 145 -9.92 -11.20 -31.00
N VAL A 146 -8.78 -11.85 -30.69
CA VAL A 146 -7.50 -11.56 -31.34
C VAL A 146 -7.59 -11.83 -32.84
N LEU A 147 -8.20 -12.95 -33.24
CA LEU A 147 -8.42 -13.31 -34.64
C LEU A 147 -9.39 -12.35 -35.36
N CYS A 148 -10.46 -11.88 -34.71
CA CYS A 148 -11.37 -10.88 -35.30
C CYS A 148 -10.70 -9.52 -35.54
N VAL A 149 -9.83 -9.07 -34.62
CA VAL A 149 -9.09 -7.81 -34.81
C VAL A 149 -8.09 -7.96 -35.96
N LEU A 150 -7.35 -9.07 -36.02
CA LEU A 150 -6.40 -9.34 -37.10
C LEU A 150 -7.09 -9.49 -38.47
N SER A 151 -8.25 -10.16 -38.55
CA SER A 151 -8.98 -10.31 -39.82
C SER A 151 -9.55 -8.99 -40.34
N SER A 152 -9.98 -8.10 -39.45
CA SER A 152 -10.43 -6.76 -39.82
C SER A 152 -9.29 -5.84 -40.31
N MET A 153 -8.07 -5.99 -39.78
CA MET A 153 -6.90 -5.21 -40.22
C MET A 153 -6.36 -5.68 -41.58
N ILE A 154 -6.44 -6.98 -41.89
CA ILE A 154 -6.06 -7.53 -43.20
C ILE A 154 -7.02 -7.05 -44.31
N GLY A 155 -8.31 -6.92 -44.00
CA GLY A 155 -9.31 -6.41 -44.95
C GLY A 155 -9.14 -4.94 -45.36
N LEU A 156 -8.46 -4.14 -44.54
CA LEU A 156 -8.16 -2.72 -44.81
C LEU A 156 -6.87 -2.50 -45.60
N LEU A 157 -6.01 -3.51 -45.74
CA LEU A 157 -4.75 -3.45 -46.50
C LEU A 157 -4.89 -3.94 -47.96
N LEU A 158 -6.07 -4.42 -48.33
CA LEU A 158 -6.37 -4.93 -49.69
C LEU A 158 -7.35 -4.03 -50.46
N PHE A 159 -7.49 -2.77 -50.05
CA PHE A 159 -8.21 -1.72 -50.78
C PHE A 159 -7.38 -0.44 -50.85
#